data_AF-A0A7W1HDD5-F1
#
_entry.id   AF-A0A7W1HDD5-F1
#
_cell.length_a   1.000
_cell.length_b   1.000
_cell.length_c   1.000
_cell.angle_alpha   90.00
_cell.angle_beta   90.00
_cell.angle_gamma   90.00
#
_symmetry.space_group_name_H-M   'P 1'
#
loop_
_entity.id
_entity.type
_entity.pdbx_description
1 polymer ?
#
loop_
_entity_poly.entity_id
_entity_poly.type
_entity_poly.pdbx_seq_one_letter_code
_entity_poly.pdbx_strand_id
1 'polypeptide(L)'
;GIVASGVFSLDYNSYITSVRFGITTQDIIGGIIKPLFFGLIIGSVSCHKGLSTTGGTVGVGRSTTNSVVLSSIVVIIFDFFLSRAINSIFDIKTI
;
A
#
# COMPACT_ATOMS: atom_id res chain seq x y z
N GLY A 1 -2.24 21.63 6.95
CA GLY A 1 -1.93 22.48 8.12
C GLY A 1 -0.93 23.53 7.75
N ILE A 2 0.34 23.35 8.13
CA ILE A 2 1.41 24.36 8.00
C ILE A 2 1.66 24.78 6.54
N VAL A 3 1.65 23.83 5.58
CA VAL A 3 1.85 24.14 4.15
C VAL A 3 0.64 24.86 3.55
N ALA A 4 -0.58 24.53 3.99
CA ALA A 4 -1.81 25.14 3.49
C ALA A 4 -1.96 26.59 3.98
N SER A 5 -1.61 26.86 5.24
CA SER A 5 -1.60 28.21 5.79
C SER A 5 -0.44 29.05 5.27
N GLY A 6 0.72 28.43 5.00
CA GLY A 6 1.93 29.13 4.56
C GLY A 6 1.98 29.46 3.07
N VAL A 7 1.41 28.63 2.20
CA VAL A 7 1.50 28.79 0.73
C VAL A 7 0.17 29.16 0.08
N PHE A 8 -0.96 28.73 0.64
CA PHE A 8 -2.29 28.87 0.03
C PHE A 8 -3.21 29.86 0.76
N SER A 9 -2.77 30.47 1.87
CA SER A 9 -3.58 31.41 2.69
C SER A 9 -4.98 30.90 3.04
N LEU A 10 -5.15 29.59 3.18
CA LEU A 10 -6.41 28.96 3.55
C LEU A 10 -6.55 28.87 5.07
N ASP A 11 -7.75 29.13 5.58
CA ASP A 11 -8.07 28.99 6.99
C ASP A 11 -7.95 27.53 7.45
N TYR A 12 -7.33 27.32 8.61
CA TYR A 12 -7.10 25.98 9.18
C TYR A 12 -8.40 25.20 9.36
N ASN A 13 -9.48 25.87 9.75
CA ASN A 13 -10.78 25.22 9.98
C ASN A 13 -11.42 24.78 8.67
N SER A 14 -11.25 25.56 7.60
CA SER A 14 -11.76 25.20 6.27
C SER A 14 -11.02 23.97 5.71
N TYR A 15 -9.70 23.91 5.85
CA TYR A 15 -8.90 22.75 5.44
C TYR A 15 -9.31 21.46 6.16
N ILE A 16 -9.45 21.50 7.49
CA ILE A 16 -9.83 20.31 8.27
C ILE A 16 -11.26 19.86 7.92
N THR A 17 -12.18 20.79 7.70
CA THR A 17 -13.56 20.48 7.30
C THR A 17 -13.60 19.79 5.93
N SER A 18 -12.85 20.28 4.93
CA SER A 18 -12.77 19.66 3.61
C SER A 18 -12.15 18.26 3.64
N VAL A 19 -11.09 18.06 4.44
CA VAL A 19 -10.47 16.75 4.62
C VAL A 19 -11.46 15.78 5.28
N ARG A 20 -12.21 16.22 6.29
CA ARG A 20 -13.23 15.39 6.96
C ARG A 20 -14.38 15.00 6.04
N PHE A 21 -14.76 15.87 5.09
CA PHE A 21 -15.81 15.60 4.12
C PHE A 21 -15.34 14.71 2.97
N GLY A 22 -14.05 14.76 2.62
CA GLY A 22 -13.46 13.97 1.54
C GLY A 22 -13.04 12.56 1.94
N ILE A 23 -12.84 12.28 3.24
CA ILE A 23 -12.47 10.94 3.72
C ILE A 23 -13.73 10.10 3.85
N THR A 24 -13.85 9.07 3.02
CA THR A 24 -14.94 8.08 3.14
C THR A 24 -14.52 6.95 4.07
N THR A 25 -15.47 6.30 4.74
CA THR A 25 -15.19 5.11 5.59
C THR A 25 -14.44 4.01 4.83
N GLN A 26 -14.64 3.94 3.50
CA GLN A 26 -13.91 3.04 2.59
C GLN A 26 -12.41 3.30 2.57
N ASP A 27 -11.98 4.56 2.59
CA ASP A 27 -10.56 4.94 2.54
C ASP A 27 -9.84 4.52 3.83
N ILE A 28 -10.53 4.64 4.97
CA ILE A 28 -10.00 4.23 6.28
C ILE A 28 -9.84 2.71 6.34
N ILE A 29 -10.87 1.96 5.94
CA ILE A 29 -10.84 0.49 5.95
C ILE A 29 -9.79 -0.02 4.95
N GLY A 30 -9.73 0.57 3.75
CA GLY A 30 -8.72 0.26 2.74
C GLY A 30 -7.30 0.56 3.22
N GLY A 31 -7.10 1.67 3.92
CA GLY A 31 -5.82 2.06 4.49
C GLY A 31 -5.27 1.11 5.55
N ILE A 32 -6.14 0.37 6.27
CA ILE A 32 -5.73 -0.62 7.28
C ILE A 32 -5.52 -2.00 6.65
N ILE A 33 -6.42 -2.42 5.75
CA ILE A 33 -6.38 -3.75 5.15
C ILE A 33 -5.22 -3.91 4.18
N LYS A 34 -4.99 -2.93 3.30
CA LYS A 34 -3.92 -2.99 2.28
C LYS A 34 -2.52 -3.31 2.83
N PRO A 35 -1.98 -2.57 3.82
CA PRO A 35 -0.63 -2.81 4.33
C PRO A 35 -0.48 -4.20 4.99
N LEU A 36 -1.55 -4.73 5.59
CA LEU A 36 -1.53 -6.07 6.18
C LEU A 36 -1.29 -7.16 5.11
N PHE A 37 -1.96 -7.04 3.96
CA PHE A 37 -1.75 -7.94 2.83
C PHE A 37 -0.37 -7.76 2.18
N PHE A 38 0.10 -6.51 2.03
CA PHE A 38 1.43 -6.26 1.47
C PHE A 38 2.54 -6.87 2.33
N GLY A 39 2.44 -6.76 3.66
CA GLY A 39 3.38 -7.40 4.58
C GLY A 39 3.44 -8.92 4.43
N LEU A 40 2.28 -9.59 4.35
CA LEU A 40 2.20 -11.03 4.14
C LEU A 40 2.81 -11.48 2.80
N ILE A 41 2.52 -10.74 1.72
CA ILE A 41 3.02 -11.05 0.38
C ILE A 41 4.53 -10.86 0.31
N ILE A 42 5.03 -9.71 0.77
CA ILE A 42 6.46 -9.40 0.77
C ILE A 42 7.22 -10.43 1.62
N GLY A 43 6.70 -10.76 2.81
CA GLY A 43 7.30 -11.76 3.69
C GLY A 43 7.37 -13.14 3.02
N SER A 44 6.27 -13.61 2.45
CA SER A 44 6.21 -14.91 1.77
C SER A 44 7.18 -14.99 0.57
N VAL A 45 7.18 -13.96 -0.29
CA VAL A 45 8.08 -13.88 -1.46
C VAL A 45 9.54 -13.82 -1.01
N SER A 46 9.84 -13.05 0.04
CA SER A 46 11.21 -12.88 0.54
C SER A 46 11.75 -14.15 1.19
N CYS A 47 10.93 -14.85 1.98
CA CYS A 47 11.30 -16.15 2.53
C CYS A 47 11.52 -17.18 1.43
N HIS A 48 10.63 -17.24 0.44
CA HIS A 48 10.76 -18.18 -0.67
C HIS A 48 12.06 -17.95 -1.46
N LYS A 49 12.40 -16.69 -1.77
CA LYS A 49 13.63 -16.36 -2.50
C LYS A 49 14.88 -16.55 -1.66
N GLY A 50 14.80 -16.26 -0.36
CA GLY A 50 15.88 -16.52 0.60
C GLY A 50 16.22 -18.01 0.69
N LEU A 51 15.22 -18.89 0.84
CA LEU A 51 15.43 -20.34 0.95
C LEU A 51 15.95 -20.99 -0.35
N SER A 52 15.57 -20.48 -1.53
CA SER A 52 16.05 -20.99 -2.82
C SER A 52 17.42 -20.42 -3.25
N THR A 53 18.09 -19.66 -2.39
CA THR A 53 19.37 -19.03 -2.74
C THR A 53 20.51 -20.04 -2.79
N THR A 54 21.32 -19.98 -3.85
CA THR A 54 22.52 -20.79 -4.04
C THR A 54 23.71 -19.89 -4.37
N GLY A 55 24.93 -20.30 -4.03
CA GLY A 55 26.16 -19.58 -4.42
C GLY A 55 26.81 -18.71 -3.34
N GLY A 56 26.60 -19.04 -2.06
CA GLY A 56 27.28 -18.40 -0.93
C GLY A 56 26.95 -16.91 -0.77
N THR A 57 27.88 -16.13 -0.23
CA THR A 57 27.69 -14.71 0.14
C THR A 57 27.32 -13.80 -1.03
N VAL A 58 27.91 -14.02 -2.21
CA VAL A 58 27.59 -13.24 -3.42
C VAL A 58 26.21 -13.62 -3.98
N GLY A 59 25.84 -14.91 -3.87
CA GLY A 59 24.51 -15.40 -4.24
C GLY A 59 23.40 -14.78 -3.39
N VAL A 60 23.62 -14.63 -2.08
CA VAL A 60 22.67 -13.99 -1.16
C VAL A 60 22.39 -12.54 -1.55
N GLY A 61 23.42 -11.73 -1.82
CA GLY A 61 23.20 -10.34 -2.23
C GLY A 61 22.39 -10.20 -3.53
N ARG A 62 22.65 -11.06 -4.52
CA ARG A 62 21.88 -11.09 -5.78
C ARG A 62 20.44 -11.54 -5.55
N SER A 63 20.23 -12.59 -4.74
CA SER A 63 18.89 -13.07 -4.40
C SER A 63 18.08 -12.04 -3.64
N THR A 64 18.68 -11.32 -2.67
CA THR A 64 17.99 -10.25 -1.94
C THR A 64 17.54 -9.14 -2.88
N THR A 65 18.42 -8.69 -3.78
CA THR A 65 18.08 -7.64 -4.77
C THR A 65 16.94 -8.09 -5.68
N ASN A 66 17.03 -9.31 -6.23
CA ASN A 66 15.97 -9.88 -7.05
C ASN A 66 14.66 -10.08 -6.27
N SER A 67 14.74 -10.43 -4.99
CA SER A 67 13.57 -10.58 -4.13
C SER A 67 12.82 -9.27 -3.92
N VAL A 68 13.53 -8.16 -3.68
CA VAL A 68 12.92 -6.84 -3.49
C VAL A 68 12.26 -6.33 -4.77
N VAL A 69 12.90 -6.55 -5.92
CA VAL A 69 12.30 -6.19 -7.22
C VAL A 69 11.04 -7.03 -7.47
N LEU A 70 11.11 -8.34 -7.27
CA LEU A 70 9.97 -9.24 -7.50
C LEU A 70 8.81 -8.92 -6.54
N SER A 71 9.09 -8.72 -5.25
CA SER A 71 8.06 -8.36 -4.27
C SER A 71 7.40 -7.03 -4.59
N SER A 72 8.17 -6.03 -5.05
CA SER A 72 7.62 -4.73 -5.45
C SER A 72 6.67 -4.84 -6.64
N ILE A 73 7.01 -5.62 -7.66
CA ILE A 73 6.14 -5.84 -8.83
C ILE A 73 4.86 -6.56 -8.41
N VAL A 74 4.97 -7.61 -7.59
CA VAL A 74 3.80 -8.35 -7.09
C VAL A 74 2.89 -7.45 -6.27
N VAL A 75 3.44 -6.61 -5.40
CA VAL A 75 2.66 -5.66 -4.58
C VAL A 75 1.89 -4.67 -5.46
N ILE A 76 2.48 -4.13 -6.52
CA ILE A 76 1.79 -3.20 -7.44
C ILE A 76 0.60 -3.89 -8.11
N ILE A 77 0.79 -5.11 -8.62
CA ILE A 77 -0.29 -5.88 -9.24
C ILE A 77 -1.39 -6.16 -8.19
N PHE A 78 -1.00 -6.58 -6.99
CA PHE A 78 -1.94 -6.92 -5.93
C PHE A 78 -2.70 -5.69 -5.41
N ASP A 79 -2.08 -4.50 -5.35
CA ASP A 79 -2.74 -3.26 -4.96
C ASP A 79 -3.89 -2.90 -5.91
N PHE A 80 -3.70 -3.09 -7.22
CA PHE A 80 -4.77 -2.87 -8.19
C PHE A 80 -5.95 -3.80 -7.92
N PHE A 81 -5.69 -5.10 -7.73
CA PHE A 81 -6.73 -6.08 -7.40
C PHE A 81 -7.42 -5.77 -6.08
N LEU A 82 -6.68 -5.45 -5.02
CA LEU A 82 -7.22 -5.14 -3.70
C LEU A 82 -8.07 -3.86 -3.74
N SER A 83 -7.59 -2.83 -4.41
CA SER A 83 -8.33 -1.58 -4.62
C SER A 83 -9.63 -1.82 -5.37
N ARG A 84 -9.60 -2.61 -6.45
CA ARG A 84 -10.81 -2.97 -7.20
C ARG A 84 -11.78 -3.81 -6.38
N ALA A 85 -11.29 -4.79 -5.62
CA ALA A 85 -12.10 -5.65 -4.77
C ALA A 85 -12.81 -4.84 -3.66
N ILE A 86 -12.09 -3.96 -2.97
CA ILE A 86 -12.65 -3.09 -1.91
C ILE A 86 -13.74 -2.18 -2.46
N ASN A 87 -13.49 -1.53 -3.61
CA ASN A 87 -14.49 -0.68 -4.25
C ASN A 87 -15.71 -1.48 -4.73
N SER A 88 -15.51 -2.65 -5.34
CA SER A 88 -16.59 -3.49 -5.85
C SER A 88 -17.50 -4.07 -4.75
N ILE A 89 -16.94 -4.42 -3.59
CA ILE A 89 -17.71 -4.95 -2.44
C ILE A 89 -18.60 -3.88 -1.82
N PHE A 90 -18.20 -2.61 -1.88
CA PHE A 90 -18.99 -1.52 -1.33
C PHE A 90 -20.06 -1.02 -2.31
N ASP A 91 -19.77 -1.04 -3.62
CA ASP A 91 -20.75 -0.76 -4.68
C ASP A 91 -21.90 -1.78 -4.65
N ILE A 92 -21.60 -3.08 -4.45
CA ILE A 92 -22.61 -4.14 -4.31
C ILE A 92 -23.52 -3.97 -3.08
N LYS A 93 -23.05 -3.25 -2.04
CA LYS A 93 -23.77 -3.08 -0.78
C LYS A 93 -24.62 -1.80 -0.72
N THR A 94 -24.58 -0.99 -1.78
CA THR A 94 -25.33 0.28 -1.91
C THR A 94 -26.58 0.14 -2.80
N ILE A 95 -26.85 -1.07 -3.33
CA ILE A 95 -28.12 -1.47 -3.99
C ILE A 95 -28.95 -2.29 -3.00
#